data_AF-A0A8F8N7M4-F1
#
_entry.id   AF-A0A8F8N7M4-F1
#
_cell.length_a   1.000
_cell.length_b   1.000
_cell.length_c   1.000
_cell.angle_alpha   90.00
_cell.angle_beta   90.00
_cell.angle_gamma   90.00
#
_symmetry.space_group_name_H-M   'P 1'
#
loop_
_entity.id
_entity.type
_entity.pdbx_description
1 polymer ?
#
loop_
_entity_poly.entity_id
_entity_poly.type
_entity_poly.pdbx_seq_one_letter_code
_entity_poly.pdbx_strand_id
1 'polypeptide(L)'
;MNAQLIPVFNGTISNETALLCNARDLHAFLGVKKVFAAWITNRISEYEFIENQDYILLSNLGKQTSGRGGHNRKEYHLTLDTAKELAMVERNEKGRQVRRYFIECEKRLRQQETKVEKVLSGFMPAIMEAIKLEDKKEYSAPLKPGYRSLIHSPSGVLGLTENSLLMNLLNQLQDDGHDVSGAAAELTTMFCYIVGVSKCLRDIQTHAEYINDKAGFF
;
A
#
# COMPACT_ATOMS: atom_id res chain seq x y z
N MET A 1 3.20 26.91 21.96
CA MET A 1 2.04 27.68 22.46
C MET A 1 1.01 27.76 21.35
N ASN A 2 -0.14 27.13 21.53
CA ASN A 2 -1.24 27.15 20.56
C ASN A 2 -1.83 28.56 20.55
N ALA A 3 -1.54 29.34 19.52
CA ALA A 3 -2.14 30.65 19.34
C ALA A 3 -3.57 30.46 18.84
N GLN A 4 -4.48 30.14 19.76
CA GLN A 4 -5.91 30.11 19.46
C GLN A 4 -6.38 31.56 19.27
N LEU A 5 -6.50 31.98 18.01
CA LEU A 5 -6.81 33.37 17.63
C LEU A 5 -8.27 33.76 17.95
N ILE A 6 -9.19 32.79 17.90
CA ILE A 6 -10.64 32.96 18.13
C ILE A 6 -11.14 31.74 18.93
N PRO A 7 -12.06 31.92 19.91
CA PRO A 7 -12.71 30.81 20.60
C PRO A 7 -13.46 29.91 19.61
N VAL A 8 -13.23 28.60 19.73
CA VAL A 8 -13.96 27.58 18.95
C VAL A 8 -14.61 26.60 19.90
N PHE A 9 -15.76 26.05 19.52
CA PHE A 9 -16.53 25.10 20.32
C PHE A 9 -17.06 23.98 19.44
N ASN A 10 -17.36 22.82 20.04
CA ASN A 10 -17.99 21.72 19.33
C ASN A 10 -19.48 22.02 19.14
N GLY A 11 -19.98 21.84 17.93
CA GLY A 11 -21.40 21.87 17.60
C GLY A 11 -21.75 20.78 16.58
N THR A 12 -23.02 20.73 16.20
CA THR A 12 -23.51 19.76 15.21
C THR A 12 -23.98 20.51 13.98
N ILE A 13 -23.41 20.19 12.81
CA ILE A 13 -23.83 20.71 11.51
C ILE A 13 -24.00 19.53 10.56
N SER A 14 -25.07 19.50 9.76
CA SER A 14 -25.40 18.33 8.91
C SER A 14 -25.36 16.97 9.64
N ASN A 15 -25.74 16.93 10.92
CA ASN A 15 -25.71 15.75 11.79
C ASN A 15 -24.30 15.19 12.11
N GLU A 16 -23.24 15.95 11.81
CA GLU A 16 -21.87 15.63 12.15
C GLU A 16 -21.33 16.60 13.22
N THR A 17 -20.44 16.10 14.09
CA THR A 17 -19.75 16.93 15.06
C THR A 17 -18.68 17.76 14.37
N ALA A 18 -18.84 19.08 14.39
CA ALA A 18 -17.92 20.02 13.80
C ALA A 18 -17.45 21.07 14.81
N LEU A 19 -16.24 21.58 14.61
CA LEU A 19 -15.77 22.76 15.32
C LEU A 19 -16.37 24.01 14.68
N LEU A 20 -17.06 24.80 15.50
CA LEU A 20 -17.73 26.03 15.10
C LEU A 20 -17.08 27.24 15.78
N CYS A 21 -17.23 28.41 15.16
CA CYS A 21 -16.88 29.69 15.75
C CYS A 21 -18.04 30.68 15.69
N ASN A 22 -18.10 31.59 16.66
CA ASN A 22 -19.10 32.66 16.63
C ASN A 22 -18.72 33.74 15.60
N ALA A 23 -19.63 34.06 14.68
CA ALA A 23 -19.37 35.04 13.63
C ALA A 23 -19.10 36.45 14.18
N ARG A 24 -19.63 36.80 15.37
CA ARG A 24 -19.38 38.10 16.00
C ARG A 24 -17.97 38.20 16.54
N ASP A 25 -17.47 37.12 17.13
CA ASP A 25 -16.08 37.05 17.61
C ASP A 25 -15.11 37.15 16.42
N LEU A 26 -15.44 36.48 15.31
CA LEU A 26 -14.69 36.61 14.05
C LEU A 26 -14.73 38.05 13.51
N HIS A 27 -15.91 38.69 13.46
CA HIS A 27 -16.09 40.08 13.00
C HIS A 27 -15.25 41.07 13.84
N ALA A 28 -15.30 40.92 15.17
CA ALA A 28 -14.53 41.73 16.11
C ALA A 28 -13.03 41.50 15.95
N PHE A 29 -12.59 40.24 15.84
CA PHE A 29 -11.19 39.88 15.63
C PHE A 29 -10.63 40.47 14.32
N LEU A 30 -11.41 40.41 13.25
CA LEU A 30 -11.04 40.96 11.94
C LEU A 30 -11.07 42.50 11.91
N GLY A 31 -11.68 43.16 12.89
CA GLY A 31 -11.74 44.63 12.97
C GLY A 31 -12.53 45.25 11.82
N VAL A 32 -13.57 44.57 11.35
CA VAL A 32 -14.37 45.01 10.20
C VAL A 32 -15.22 46.22 10.58
N LYS A 33 -15.07 47.31 9.81
CA LYS A 33 -15.77 48.58 10.08
C LYS A 33 -17.27 48.55 9.76
N LYS A 34 -17.70 47.67 8.85
CA LYS A 34 -19.12 47.50 8.49
C LYS A 34 -19.89 46.91 9.66
N VAL A 35 -21.14 47.33 9.83
CA VAL A 35 -22.05 46.78 10.85
C VAL A 35 -22.21 45.28 10.63
N PHE A 36 -22.13 44.49 11.70
CA PHE A 36 -22.13 43.02 11.67
C PHE A 36 -23.24 42.43 10.79
N ALA A 37 -24.49 42.89 10.93
CA ALA A 37 -25.62 42.34 10.17
C ALA A 37 -25.45 42.53 8.65
N ALA A 38 -25.09 43.74 8.23
CA ALA A 38 -24.83 44.01 6.82
C ALA A 38 -23.59 43.24 6.31
N TRP A 39 -22.57 43.13 7.15
CA TRP A 39 -21.36 42.37 6.81
C TRP A 39 -21.65 40.89 6.58
N ILE A 40 -22.26 40.21 7.55
CA ILE A 40 -22.46 38.76 7.48
C ILE A 40 -23.44 38.37 6.37
N THR A 41 -24.54 39.14 6.19
CA THR A 41 -25.50 38.88 5.11
C THR A 41 -24.89 39.09 3.73
N ASN A 42 -24.08 40.15 3.55
CA ASN A 42 -23.40 40.37 2.28
C ASN A 42 -22.39 39.25 1.98
N ARG A 43 -21.62 38.80 2.99
CA ARG A 43 -20.64 37.73 2.79
C ARG A 43 -21.28 36.38 2.51
N ILE A 44 -22.35 36.03 3.23
CA ILE A 44 -23.13 34.82 2.93
C ILE A 44 -23.65 34.86 1.50
N SER A 45 -24.19 35.99 1.05
CA SER A 45 -24.71 36.11 -0.31
C SER A 45 -23.62 36.15 -1.39
N GLU A 46 -22.47 36.77 -1.13
CA GLU A 46 -21.38 36.94 -2.11
C GLU A 46 -20.61 35.65 -2.35
N TYR A 47 -20.47 34.82 -1.32
CA TYR A 47 -19.77 33.54 -1.36
C TYR A 47 -20.72 32.34 -1.39
N GLU A 48 -22.02 32.60 -1.53
CA GLU A 48 -23.07 31.58 -1.67
C GLU A 48 -23.08 30.52 -0.54
N PHE A 49 -22.74 30.93 0.70
CA PHE A 49 -22.71 30.03 1.85
C PHE A 49 -24.10 29.46 2.16
N ILE A 50 -24.14 28.17 2.47
CA ILE A 50 -25.37 27.39 2.66
C ILE A 50 -25.66 27.18 4.15
N GLU A 51 -26.90 27.50 4.56
CA GLU A 51 -27.36 27.24 5.92
C GLU A 51 -27.41 25.73 6.22
N ASN A 52 -26.97 25.32 7.41
CA ASN A 52 -26.77 23.94 7.85
C ASN A 52 -25.63 23.17 7.16
N GLN A 53 -24.83 23.82 6.31
CA GLN A 53 -23.58 23.28 5.79
C GLN A 53 -22.38 24.15 6.19
N ASP A 54 -22.46 25.45 5.91
CA ASP A 54 -21.37 26.41 6.14
C ASP A 54 -21.57 27.24 7.40
N TYR A 55 -22.82 27.43 7.81
CA TYR A 55 -23.21 28.13 9.02
C TYR A 55 -24.54 27.66 9.59
N ILE A 56 -24.77 27.97 10.87
CA ILE A 56 -26.03 27.78 11.57
C ILE A 56 -26.56 29.15 11.99
N LEU A 57 -27.81 29.42 11.64
CA LEU A 57 -28.51 30.62 12.09
C LEU A 57 -29.16 30.36 13.46
N LEU A 58 -28.71 31.09 14.46
CA LEU A 58 -29.38 31.15 15.75
C LEU A 58 -30.38 32.30 15.71
N SER A 59 -31.66 31.96 15.60
CA SER A 59 -32.73 32.90 15.89
C SER A 59 -32.91 32.96 17.41
N ASN A 60 -32.65 34.12 18.00
CA ASN A 60 -33.08 34.37 19.38
C ASN A 60 -34.61 34.42 19.41
N LEU A 61 -35.28 33.29 19.67
CA LEU A 61 -36.65 33.28 20.20
C LEU A 61 -36.58 33.71 21.68
N GLY A 62 -36.20 34.96 21.92
CA GLY A 62 -36.21 35.56 23.25
C GLY A 62 -37.66 35.73 23.72
N LYS A 63 -37.97 35.16 24.89
CA LYS A 63 -39.19 35.43 25.67
C LYS A 63 -39.61 36.90 25.58
N GLN A 64 -40.89 37.11 25.25
CA GLN A 64 -41.52 38.43 25.24
C GLN A 64 -41.20 39.19 26.54
N THR A 65 -40.41 40.26 26.43
CA THR A 65 -40.42 41.34 27.40
C THR A 65 -40.88 42.57 26.65
N SER A 66 -41.99 43.13 27.13
CA SER A 66 -42.76 44.23 26.58
C SER A 66 -41.90 45.48 26.44
N GLY A 67 -41.27 45.67 25.27
CA GLY A 67 -40.42 46.81 24.96
C GLY A 67 -40.24 47.00 23.46
N ARG A 68 -40.45 48.23 22.99
CA ARG A 68 -40.45 48.61 21.58
C ARG A 68 -39.00 48.75 21.08
N GLY A 69 -38.46 47.70 20.46
CA GLY A 69 -37.20 47.75 19.71
C GLY A 69 -36.11 46.83 20.25
N GLY A 70 -35.97 45.65 19.63
CA GLY A 70 -34.93 44.66 19.97
C GLY A 70 -35.20 43.24 19.46
N HIS A 71 -36.22 43.06 18.62
CA HIS A 71 -36.91 41.77 18.43
C HIS A 71 -36.27 40.80 17.42
N ASN A 72 -35.15 41.12 16.76
CA ASN A 72 -34.62 40.30 15.64
C ASN A 72 -33.08 40.21 15.64
N ARG A 73 -32.43 39.97 16.79
CA ARG A 73 -30.98 39.73 16.80
C ARG A 73 -30.67 38.33 16.28
N LYS A 74 -30.16 38.27 15.04
CA LYS A 74 -29.61 37.06 14.42
C LYS A 74 -28.17 36.83 14.89
N GLU A 75 -27.86 35.61 15.28
CA GLU A 75 -26.50 35.16 15.56
C GLU A 75 -26.15 34.01 14.62
N TYR A 76 -24.86 33.89 14.30
CA TYR A 76 -24.37 32.95 13.30
C TYR A 76 -23.21 32.17 13.90
N HIS A 77 -23.29 30.85 13.82
CA HIS A 77 -22.18 29.96 14.09
C HIS A 77 -21.65 29.45 12.76
N LEU A 78 -20.37 29.67 12.50
CA LEU A 78 -19.72 29.32 11.24
C LEU A 78 -18.88 28.07 11.43
N THR A 79 -18.78 27.23 10.40
CA THR A 79 -17.74 26.20 10.39
C THR A 79 -16.36 26.85 10.36
N LEU A 80 -15.34 26.10 10.77
CA LEU A 80 -13.97 26.59 10.69
C LEU A 80 -13.55 26.94 9.27
N ASP A 81 -14.01 26.20 8.27
CA ASP A 81 -13.63 26.45 6.88
C ASP A 81 -14.24 27.75 6.36
N THR A 82 -15.54 27.97 6.60
CA THR A 82 -16.22 29.24 6.32
C THR A 82 -15.54 30.41 7.02
N ALA A 83 -15.15 30.25 8.29
CA ALA A 83 -14.47 31.29 9.05
C ALA A 83 -13.07 31.61 8.50
N LYS A 84 -12.33 30.60 8.03
CA LYS A 84 -11.03 30.77 7.36
C LYS A 84 -11.21 31.56 6.07
N GLU A 85 -12.18 31.18 5.25
CA GLU A 85 -12.45 31.84 3.98
C GLU A 85 -12.81 33.31 4.19
N LEU A 86 -13.74 33.60 5.11
CA LEU A 86 -14.10 34.97 5.46
C LEU A 86 -12.89 35.78 5.95
N ALA A 87 -12.05 35.21 6.81
CA ALA A 87 -10.86 35.87 7.29
C ALA A 87 -9.87 36.20 6.15
N MET A 88 -9.72 35.29 5.18
CA MET A 88 -8.84 35.51 4.02
C MET A 88 -9.36 36.60 3.07
N VAL A 89 -10.67 36.80 3.01
CA VAL A 89 -11.33 37.76 2.12
C VAL A 89 -11.29 39.20 2.64
N GLU A 90 -11.23 39.43 3.95
CA GLU A 90 -11.35 40.77 4.55
C GLU A 90 -10.20 41.75 4.23
N ARG A 91 -9.23 41.38 3.37
CA ARG A 91 -8.13 42.22 2.84
C ARG A 91 -7.48 43.14 3.89
N ASN A 92 -7.33 42.64 5.10
CA ASN A 92 -6.78 43.39 6.24
C ASN A 92 -5.61 42.62 6.87
N GLU A 93 -4.89 43.27 7.80
CA GLU A 93 -3.70 42.68 8.41
C GLU A 93 -4.04 41.42 9.25
N LYS A 94 -5.23 41.36 9.84
CA LYS A 94 -5.70 40.18 10.59
C LYS A 94 -5.95 38.99 9.65
N GLY A 95 -6.60 39.22 8.52
CA GLY A 95 -6.77 38.23 7.47
C GLY A 95 -5.44 37.74 6.89
N ARG A 96 -4.46 38.64 6.73
CA ARG A 96 -3.09 38.28 6.34
C ARG A 96 -2.41 37.39 7.38
N GLN A 97 -2.56 37.67 8.67
CA GLN A 97 -2.03 36.83 9.76
C GLN A 97 -2.64 35.43 9.72
N VAL A 98 -3.96 35.34 9.58
CA VAL A 98 -4.68 34.06 9.46
C VAL A 98 -4.16 33.27 8.26
N ARG A 99 -4.05 33.90 7.08
CA ARG A 99 -3.50 33.25 5.88
C ARG A 99 -2.07 32.73 6.08
N ARG A 100 -1.18 33.53 6.68
CA ARG A 100 0.21 33.12 6.94
C ARG A 100 0.29 31.94 7.91
N TYR A 101 -0.53 31.97 8.96
CA TYR A 101 -0.60 30.88 9.93
C TYR A 101 -0.99 29.55 9.27
N PHE A 102 -2.04 29.54 8.44
CA PHE A 102 -2.47 28.32 7.75
C PHE A 102 -1.43 27.80 6.75
N ILE A 103 -0.78 28.69 5.98
CA ILE A 103 0.32 28.32 5.08
C ILE A 103 1.48 27.68 5.86
N GLU A 104 1.79 28.20 7.04
CA GLU A 104 2.86 27.64 7.89
C GLU A 104 2.47 26.26 8.44
N CYS A 105 1.23 26.08 8.90
CA CYS A 105 0.71 24.78 9.30
C CYS A 105 0.80 23.76 8.16
N GLU A 106 0.37 24.13 6.95
CA GLU A 106 0.44 23.26 5.78
C GLU A 106 1.88 22.87 5.44
N LYS A 107 2.82 23.84 5.47
CA LYS A 107 4.25 23.57 5.27
C LYS A 107 4.81 22.59 6.31
N ARG A 108 4.43 22.73 7.58
CA ARG A 108 4.87 21.83 8.65
C ARG A 108 4.31 20.41 8.47
N LEU A 109 3.05 20.28 8.07
CA LEU A 109 2.43 18.99 7.77
C LEU A 109 3.11 18.30 6.59
N ARG A 110 3.32 19.01 5.47
CA ARG A 110 4.06 18.48 4.30
C ARG A 110 5.47 18.01 4.68
N GLN A 111 6.18 18.76 5.51
CA GLN A 111 7.51 18.36 6.00
C GLN A 111 7.48 17.11 6.88
N GLN A 112 6.41 16.88 7.64
CA GLN A 112 6.24 15.66 8.44
C GLN A 112 5.94 14.45 7.56
N GLU A 113 5.07 14.59 6.56
CA GLU A 113 4.79 13.54 5.57
C GLU A 113 6.08 13.08 4.87
N THR A 114 6.91 14.04 4.40
CA THR A 114 8.20 13.71 3.76
C THR A 114 9.16 12.99 4.70
N LYS A 115 9.11 13.25 6.01
CA LYS A 115 9.95 12.54 6.99
C LYS A 115 9.49 11.11 7.17
N VAL A 116 8.18 10.89 7.32
CA VAL A 116 7.60 9.54 7.45
C VAL A 116 7.90 8.71 6.20
N GLU A 117 7.72 9.30 5.01
CA GLU A 117 7.99 8.65 3.74
C GLU A 117 9.47 8.27 3.58
N LYS A 118 10.39 9.16 3.96
CA LYS A 118 11.84 8.87 3.99
C LYS A 118 12.19 7.72 4.93
N VAL A 119 11.61 7.71 6.13
CA VAL A 119 11.84 6.64 7.11
C VAL A 119 11.34 5.30 6.56
N LEU A 120 10.11 5.24 6.03
CA LEU A 120 9.54 4.03 5.43
C LEU A 120 10.36 3.54 4.23
N SER A 121 10.82 4.44 3.36
CA SER A 121 11.67 4.10 2.22
C SER A 121 13.03 3.51 2.63
N GLY A 122 13.56 3.91 3.78
CA GLY A 122 14.82 3.37 4.31
C GLY A 122 14.70 1.95 4.85
N PHE A 123 13.52 1.56 5.37
CA PHE A 123 13.29 0.22 5.91
C PHE A 123 12.80 -0.79 4.84
N MET A 124 12.18 -0.31 3.75
CA MET A 124 11.66 -1.17 2.68
C MET A 124 12.66 -2.19 2.10
N PRO A 125 13.94 -1.84 1.84
CA PRO A 125 14.93 -2.80 1.33
C PRO A 125 15.20 -3.96 2.30
N ALA A 126 15.33 -3.66 3.59
CA ALA A 126 15.57 -4.67 4.62
C ALA A 126 14.37 -5.62 4.80
N ILE A 127 13.16 -5.08 4.71
CA ILE A 127 11.92 -5.87 4.76
C ILE A 127 11.82 -6.79 3.52
N MET A 128 12.12 -6.28 2.32
CA MET A 128 12.16 -7.10 1.11
C MET A 128 13.21 -8.22 1.17
N GLU A 129 14.38 -7.95 1.73
CA GLU A 129 15.44 -8.95 1.91
C GLU A 129 15.00 -10.06 2.88
N ALA A 130 14.35 -9.70 3.99
CA ALA A 130 13.83 -10.67 4.95
C ALA A 130 12.73 -11.55 4.34
N ILE A 131 11.81 -10.97 3.55
CA ILE A 131 10.76 -11.73 2.85
C ILE A 131 11.36 -12.72 1.84
N LYS A 132 12.41 -12.31 1.11
CA LYS A 132 13.12 -13.22 0.19
C LYS A 132 13.82 -14.37 0.90
N LEU A 133 14.29 -14.17 2.14
CA LEU A 133 14.94 -15.22 2.92
C LEU A 133 13.94 -16.25 3.45
N GLU A 134 12.71 -15.85 3.73
CA GLU A 134 11.63 -16.74 4.18
C GLU A 134 11.04 -17.59 3.04
N ASP A 135 11.17 -17.17 1.78
CA ASP A 135 10.62 -17.87 0.61
C ASP A 135 11.57 -18.95 0.03
N LYS A 136 12.48 -19.50 0.85
CA LYS A 136 13.30 -20.65 0.47
C LYS A 136 12.40 -21.88 0.34
N LYS A 137 11.87 -22.06 -0.86
CA LYS A 137 11.10 -23.23 -1.29
C LYS A 137 11.89 -24.51 -0.98
N GLU A 138 11.38 -25.33 -0.08
CA GLU A 138 11.98 -26.62 0.22
C GLU A 138 11.65 -27.62 -0.89
N TYR A 139 12.69 -28.21 -1.49
CA TYR A 139 12.55 -29.25 -2.50
C TYR A 139 12.59 -30.62 -1.82
N SER A 140 11.59 -31.46 -2.07
CA SER A 140 11.52 -32.81 -1.51
C SER A 140 11.19 -33.84 -2.59
N ALA A 141 12.05 -34.85 -2.73
CA ALA A 141 11.90 -35.95 -3.67
C ALA A 141 12.08 -37.30 -2.93
N PRO A 142 11.06 -37.76 -2.19
CA PRO A 142 11.16 -38.99 -1.39
C PRO A 142 11.29 -40.24 -2.27
N LEU A 143 12.20 -41.13 -1.90
CA LEU A 143 12.37 -42.42 -2.59
C LEU A 143 11.22 -43.35 -2.27
N LYS A 144 10.66 -44.02 -3.30
CA LYS A 144 9.66 -45.06 -3.11
C LYS A 144 10.28 -46.30 -2.41
N PRO A 145 9.52 -47.07 -1.63
CA PRO A 145 9.99 -48.36 -1.09
C PRO A 145 10.50 -49.26 -2.22
N GLY A 146 11.65 -49.92 -2.03
CA GLY A 146 12.27 -50.78 -3.05
C GLY A 146 12.97 -50.05 -4.20
N TYR A 147 13.00 -48.71 -4.21
CA TYR A 147 13.68 -47.94 -5.26
C TYR A 147 15.18 -48.23 -5.32
N ARG A 148 15.84 -48.43 -4.16
CA ARG A 148 17.28 -48.77 -4.09
C ARG A 148 17.63 -50.08 -4.79
N SER A 149 16.80 -51.12 -4.64
CA SER A 149 17.03 -52.39 -5.33
C SER A 149 16.77 -52.27 -6.84
N LEU A 150 15.81 -51.42 -7.25
CA LEU A 150 15.50 -51.20 -8.65
C LEU A 150 16.68 -50.55 -9.40
N ILE A 151 17.26 -49.48 -8.84
CA ILE A 151 18.34 -48.73 -9.48
C ILE A 151 19.69 -49.47 -9.53
N HIS A 152 19.83 -50.59 -8.84
CA HIS A 152 21.02 -51.45 -8.91
C HIS A 152 20.91 -52.56 -9.97
N SER A 153 19.84 -52.56 -10.78
CA SER A 153 19.69 -53.45 -11.94
C SER A 153 20.04 -52.73 -13.24
N PRO A 154 20.55 -53.43 -14.29
CA PRO A 154 20.86 -52.80 -15.58
C PRO A 154 19.66 -52.08 -16.21
N SER A 155 18.47 -52.67 -16.10
CA SER A 155 17.21 -52.07 -16.55
C SER A 155 16.80 -50.86 -15.72
N GLY A 156 17.01 -50.89 -14.41
CA GLY A 156 16.76 -49.73 -13.54
C GLY A 156 17.70 -48.56 -13.81
N VAL A 157 19.00 -48.81 -14.05
CA VAL A 157 19.98 -47.77 -14.40
C VAL A 157 19.63 -47.12 -15.73
N LEU A 158 19.25 -47.91 -16.75
CA LEU A 158 18.72 -47.37 -18.01
C LEU A 158 17.45 -46.53 -17.79
N GLY A 159 16.53 -47.01 -16.95
CA GLY A 159 15.30 -46.29 -16.60
C GLY A 159 15.53 -44.91 -15.96
N LEU A 160 16.69 -44.69 -15.32
CA LEU A 160 17.07 -43.36 -14.81
C LEU A 160 17.26 -42.35 -15.94
N THR A 161 17.67 -42.78 -17.12
CA THR A 161 17.85 -41.88 -18.27
C THR A 161 16.53 -41.42 -18.89
N GLU A 162 15.45 -42.16 -18.65
CA GLU A 162 14.10 -41.86 -19.15
C GLU A 162 13.28 -41.07 -18.11
N ASN A 163 13.36 -41.47 -16.83
CA ASN A 163 12.53 -40.91 -15.76
C ASN A 163 13.38 -40.62 -14.50
N SER A 164 14.21 -39.58 -14.58
CA SER A 164 15.08 -39.17 -13.46
C SER A 164 14.38 -38.19 -12.51
N LEU A 165 14.30 -38.57 -11.23
CA LEU A 165 13.90 -37.64 -10.16
C LEU A 165 14.87 -36.46 -10.05
N LEU A 166 16.16 -36.68 -10.34
CA LEU A 166 17.18 -35.64 -10.29
C LEU A 166 17.01 -34.64 -11.44
N MET A 167 16.72 -35.10 -12.65
CA MET A 167 16.46 -34.20 -13.78
C MET A 167 15.18 -33.39 -13.55
N ASN A 168 14.14 -34.02 -12.98
CA ASN A 168 12.92 -33.31 -12.60
C ASN A 168 13.18 -32.20 -11.57
N LEU A 169 14.04 -32.47 -10.57
CA LEU A 169 14.45 -31.46 -9.60
C LEU A 169 15.24 -30.31 -10.24
N LEU A 170 16.17 -30.60 -11.16
CA LEU A 170 16.92 -29.57 -11.87
C LEU A 170 16.00 -28.70 -12.74
N ASN A 171 15.01 -29.30 -13.41
CA ASN A 171 14.01 -28.54 -14.16
C ASN A 171 13.19 -27.62 -13.24
N GLN A 172 12.75 -28.13 -12.08
CA GLN A 172 12.02 -27.31 -11.11
C GLN A 172 12.87 -26.15 -10.58
N LEU A 173 14.15 -26.38 -10.30
CA LEU A 173 15.10 -25.33 -9.88
C LEU A 173 15.30 -24.28 -10.99
N GLN A 174 15.36 -24.71 -12.26
CA GLN A 174 15.47 -23.81 -13.41
C GLN A 174 14.22 -22.93 -13.56
N ASP A 175 13.03 -23.51 -13.38
CA ASP A 175 11.74 -22.80 -13.41
C ASP A 175 11.64 -21.78 -12.26
N ASP A 176 12.20 -22.11 -11.09
CA ASP A 176 12.29 -21.24 -9.93
C ASP A 176 13.43 -20.17 -10.05
N GLY A 177 14.12 -20.13 -11.20
CA GLY A 177 15.09 -19.08 -11.56
C GLY A 177 16.52 -19.33 -11.10
N HIS A 178 16.84 -20.55 -10.65
CA HIS A 178 18.20 -20.95 -10.29
C HIS A 178 19.00 -21.37 -11.53
N ASP A 179 20.29 -21.01 -11.57
CA ASP A 179 21.20 -21.50 -12.61
C ASP A 179 21.57 -22.97 -12.31
N VAL A 180 21.08 -23.87 -13.15
CA VAL A 180 21.38 -25.32 -13.09
C VAL A 180 22.17 -25.81 -14.29
N SER A 181 22.66 -24.91 -15.15
CA SER A 181 23.28 -25.26 -16.43
C SER A 181 24.43 -26.27 -16.29
N GLY A 182 25.32 -26.06 -15.31
CA GLY A 182 26.42 -26.99 -15.02
C GLY A 182 25.94 -28.37 -14.58
N ALA A 183 25.04 -28.43 -13.58
CA ALA A 183 24.51 -29.70 -13.07
C ALA A 183 23.70 -30.47 -14.12
N ALA A 184 22.92 -29.77 -14.95
CA ALA A 184 22.17 -30.37 -16.04
C ALA A 184 23.10 -30.95 -17.12
N ALA A 185 24.19 -30.25 -17.45
CA ALA A 185 25.19 -30.75 -18.40
C ALA A 185 25.90 -32.00 -17.88
N GLU A 186 26.27 -32.04 -16.60
CA GLU A 186 26.87 -33.21 -15.96
C GLU A 186 25.92 -34.42 -15.98
N LEU A 187 24.67 -34.22 -15.59
CA LEU A 187 23.67 -35.29 -15.57
C LEU A 187 23.38 -35.82 -16.98
N THR A 188 23.27 -34.92 -17.97
CA THR A 188 23.12 -35.29 -19.37
C THR A 188 24.30 -36.14 -19.84
N THR A 189 25.52 -35.77 -19.45
CA THR A 189 26.73 -36.52 -19.78
C THR A 189 26.69 -37.94 -19.18
N MET A 190 26.24 -38.08 -17.93
CA MET A 190 26.03 -39.38 -17.30
C MET A 190 25.00 -40.24 -18.04
N PHE A 191 23.89 -39.64 -18.48
CA PHE A 191 22.87 -40.37 -19.26
C PHE A 191 23.40 -40.83 -20.61
N CYS A 192 24.13 -39.97 -21.33
CA CYS A 192 24.77 -40.36 -22.58
C CYS A 192 25.74 -41.54 -22.38
N TYR A 193 26.52 -41.52 -21.30
CA TYR A 193 27.41 -42.63 -20.95
C TYR A 193 26.64 -43.93 -20.70
N ILE A 194 25.58 -43.90 -19.88
CA ILE A 194 24.75 -45.07 -19.56
C ILE A 194 24.15 -45.66 -20.84
N VAL A 195 23.49 -44.85 -21.66
CA VAL A 195 22.87 -45.31 -22.92
C VAL A 195 23.93 -45.89 -23.88
N GLY A 196 25.08 -45.24 -23.98
CA GLY A 196 26.20 -45.71 -24.80
C GLY A 196 26.73 -47.08 -24.37
N VAL A 197 27.00 -47.25 -23.07
CA VAL A 197 27.48 -48.52 -22.50
C VAL A 197 26.45 -49.63 -22.67
N SER A 198 25.17 -49.35 -22.39
CA SER A 198 24.09 -50.34 -22.56
C SER A 198 23.88 -50.75 -24.01
N LYS A 199 24.13 -49.86 -24.98
CA LYS A 199 24.14 -50.24 -26.40
C LYS A 199 25.32 -51.16 -26.72
N CYS A 200 26.53 -50.78 -26.31
CA CYS A 200 27.73 -51.58 -26.53
C CYS A 200 27.60 -53.00 -25.93
N LEU A 201 27.08 -53.12 -24.71
CA LEU A 201 26.86 -54.41 -24.07
C LEU A 201 25.87 -55.30 -24.83
N ARG A 202 24.78 -54.73 -25.37
CA ARG A 202 23.83 -55.47 -26.22
C ARG A 202 24.49 -55.99 -27.49
N ASP A 203 25.28 -55.16 -28.15
CA ASP A 203 26.00 -55.56 -29.36
C ASP A 203 26.99 -56.71 -29.07
N ILE A 204 27.76 -56.60 -27.97
CA ILE A 204 28.67 -57.67 -27.51
C ILE A 204 27.89 -58.97 -27.24
N GLN A 205 26.74 -58.88 -26.57
CA GLN A 205 25.92 -60.04 -26.28
C GLN A 205 25.40 -60.71 -27.56
N THR A 206 24.89 -59.94 -28.53
CA THR A 206 24.46 -60.48 -29.83
C THR A 206 25.61 -61.17 -30.58
N HIS A 207 26.82 -60.59 -30.56
CA HIS A 207 27.99 -61.24 -31.15
C HIS A 207 28.37 -62.54 -30.44
N ALA A 208 28.31 -62.58 -29.11
CA ALA A 208 28.59 -63.78 -28.33
C ALA A 208 27.56 -64.90 -28.62
N GLU A 209 26.27 -64.55 -28.70
CA GLU A 209 25.19 -65.46 -29.07
C GLU A 209 25.39 -66.04 -30.48
N TYR A 210 25.76 -65.20 -31.45
CA TYR A 210 26.08 -65.64 -32.81
C TYR A 210 27.27 -66.60 -32.86
N ILE A 211 28.35 -66.32 -32.13
CA ILE A 211 29.53 -67.20 -32.06
C ILE A 211 29.14 -68.55 -31.45
N ASN A 212 28.33 -68.54 -30.39
CA ASN A 212 27.88 -69.76 -29.73
C ASN A 212 26.97 -70.62 -30.64
N ASP A 213 26.06 -70.00 -31.40
CA ASP A 213 25.24 -70.67 -32.41
C ASP A 213 26.14 -71.36 -33.45
N LYS A 214 27.12 -70.63 -34.00
CA LYS A 214 28.07 -71.18 -34.98
C LYS A 214 28.99 -72.26 -34.43
N ALA A 215 29.37 -72.18 -33.16
CA ALA A 215 30.16 -73.22 -32.50
C ALA A 215 29.37 -74.52 -32.32
N GLY A 216 28.04 -74.47 -32.13
CA GLY A 216 27.17 -75.65 -32.02
C GLY A 216 26.94 -76.42 -33.32
N PHE A 217 27.41 -75.91 -34.46
CA PHE A 217 27.36 -76.59 -35.76
C PHE A 217 28.65 -77.38 -36.11
N PHE A 218 29.66 -77.37 -35.25
CA PHE A 218 30.88 -78.19 -35.35
C PHE A 218 30.87 -79.31 -34.31
#